data_AF-A0AAU9QG50-F1
#
_entry.id   AF-A0AAU9QG50-F1
#
_cell.length_a   1.000
_cell.length_b   1.000
_cell.length_c   1.000
_cell.angle_alpha   90.00
_cell.angle_beta   90.00
_cell.angle_gamma   90.00
#
_symmetry.space_group_name_H-M   'P 1'
#
loop_
_entity.id
_entity.type
_entity.pdbx_description
1 polymer ?
#
loop_
_entity_poly.entity_id
_entity_poly.type
_entity_poly.pdbx_seq_one_letter_code
_entity_poly.pdbx_strand_id
1 'polypeptide(L)' 'MNAFNILEHSLKNISSEKEVYQKIKEWHQHEKSAQLGSLKTVCTHKPEMIALLSPMFCKTTAIRVCDIFLEEQF' A
#
# COMPACT_ATOMS: atom_id res chain seq x y z
N MET A 1 -3.10 -0.72 -16.83
CA MET A 1 -3.25 -1.44 -15.54
C MET A 1 -3.49 -0.40 -14.47
N ASN A 2 -4.57 -0.48 -13.69
CA ASN A 2 -4.94 0.53 -12.68
C ASN A 2 -4.02 0.37 -11.45
N ALA A 3 -3.51 1.48 -10.89
CA ALA A 3 -2.69 1.48 -9.67
C ALA A 3 -3.37 0.70 -8.54
N PHE A 4 -4.69 0.85 -8.40
CA PHE A 4 -5.46 0.07 -7.42
C PHE A 4 -5.39 -1.45 -7.69
N ASN A 5 -5.53 -1.90 -8.94
CA ASN A 5 -5.51 -3.33 -9.26
C ASN A 5 -4.14 -3.97 -8.98
N ILE A 6 -3.04 -3.22 -9.15
CA ILE A 6 -1.70 -3.70 -8.80
C ILE A 6 -1.62 -3.93 -7.29
N LEU A 7 -2.12 -2.99 -6.49
CA LEU A 7 -2.14 -3.11 -5.04
C LEU A 7 -3.08 -4.20 -4.56
N GLU A 8 -4.29 -4.29 -5.14
CA GLU A 8 -5.29 -5.32 -4.81
C GLU A 8 -4.71 -6.70 -5.03
N HIS A 9 -4.10 -6.95 -6.19
CA HIS A 9 -3.43 -8.22 -6.46
C HIS A 9 -2.27 -8.49 -5.50
N SER A 10 -1.48 -7.46 -5.17
CA SER A 10 -0.28 -7.63 -4.34
C SER A 10 -0.58 -7.79 -2.85
N LEU A 11 -1.74 -7.32 -2.38
CA LEU A 11 -2.13 -7.29 -0.97
C LEU A 11 -3.34 -8.20 -0.66
N LYS A 12 -3.90 -8.89 -1.66
CA LYS A 12 -5.11 -9.74 -1.58
C LYS A 12 -5.16 -10.70 -0.40
N ASN A 13 -4.01 -11.26 0.00
CA ASN A 13 -3.92 -12.29 1.03
C ASN A 13 -3.32 -11.77 2.35
N ILE A 14 -3.19 -10.46 2.49
CA ILE A 14 -2.65 -9.86 3.71
C ILE A 14 -3.72 -9.85 4.80
N SER A 15 -3.34 -10.38 5.96
CA SER A 15 -4.19 -10.57 7.12
C SER A 15 -3.97 -9.53 8.22
N SER A 16 -2.90 -8.73 8.12
CA SER A 16 -2.55 -7.72 9.13
C SER A 16 -1.85 -6.48 8.57
N GLU A 17 -1.97 -5.37 9.28
CA GLU A 17 -1.23 -4.13 8.99
C GLU A 17 0.30 -4.35 9.00
N LYS A 18 0.80 -5.22 9.89
CA LYS A 18 2.22 -5.60 9.94
C LYS A 18 2.73 -6.25 8.65
N GLU A 19 1.94 -7.14 8.06
CA GLU A 19 2.27 -7.80 6.79
C GLU A 19 2.31 -6.79 5.63
N VAL A 20 1.46 -5.75 5.65
CA VAL A 20 1.54 -4.66 4.66
C VAL A 20 2.89 -3.98 4.73
N TYR A 21 3.33 -3.60 5.93
CA TYR A 21 4.63 -2.95 6.10
C TYR A 21 5.79 -3.84 5.65
N GLN A 22 5.72 -5.14 5.95
CA GLN A 22 6.72 -6.09 5.44
C GLN A 22 6.72 -6.13 3.92
N LYS A 23 5.55 -6.15 3.27
CA LYS A 23 5.44 -6.12 1.81
C LYS A 23 5.99 -4.84 1.19
N ILE A 24 5.71 -3.69 1.78
CA ILE A 24 6.25 -2.41 1.33
C ILE A 24 7.78 -2.41 1.43
N LYS A 25 8.34 -2.91 2.54
CA LYS A 25 9.80 -3.05 2.70
C LYS A 25 10.40 -4.00 1.66
N GLU A 26 9.77 -5.15 1.42
CA GLU A 26 10.18 -6.07 0.35
C GLU A 26 10.16 -5.37 -1.03
N TRP A 27 9.14 -4.55 -1.31
CA TRP A 27 9.06 -3.81 -2.57
C TRP A 27 10.21 -2.82 -2.74
N HIS A 28 10.62 -2.12 -1.68
CA HIS A 28 11.81 -1.28 -1.68
C HIS A 28 13.09 -2.10 -1.90
N GLN A 29 13.26 -3.21 -1.18
CA GLN A 29 14.45 -4.06 -1.30
C GLN A 29 14.61 -4.72 -2.68
N HIS A 30 13.49 -5.02 -3.34
CA HIS A 30 13.47 -5.69 -4.65
C HIS A 30 13.13 -4.76 -5.81
N GLU A 31 13.25 -3.43 -5.62
CA GLU A 31 13.03 -2.41 -6.64
C GLU A 31 11.71 -2.60 -7.43
N LYS A 32 10.63 -2.94 -6.71
CA LYS A 32 9.29 -3.19 -7.28
C LYS A 32 8.59 -1.88 -7.64
N SER A 33 9.15 -1.18 -8.62
CA SER A 33 8.75 0.17 -9.05
C SER A 33 7.26 0.29 -9.42
N ALA A 34 6.66 -0.75 -9.98
CA ALA A 34 5.23 -0.77 -10.30
C ALA A 34 4.34 -0.74 -9.04
N GLN A 35 4.68 -1.54 -8.02
CA GLN A 35 3.95 -1.57 -6.75
C GLN A 35 4.17 -0.28 -5.98
N LEU A 36 5.42 0.18 -5.87
CA LEU A 36 5.76 1.43 -5.18
C LEU A 36 5.10 2.65 -5.85
N GLY A 37 5.15 2.72 -7.19
CA GLY A 37 4.48 3.77 -7.95
C GLY A 37 2.97 3.73 -7.78
N SER A 38 2.37 2.53 -7.78
CA SER A 38 0.94 2.37 -7.55
C SER A 38 0.53 2.80 -6.14
N LEU A 39 1.31 2.43 -5.13
CA LEU A 39 1.10 2.83 -3.74
C LEU A 39 1.19 4.35 -3.61
N LYS A 40 2.21 4.97 -4.23
CA LYS A 40 2.35 6.43 -4.29
C LYS A 40 1.14 7.10 -4.92
N THR A 41 0.69 6.63 -6.09
CA THR A 41 -0.49 7.20 -6.77
C THR A 41 -1.74 7.12 -5.90
N VAL A 42 -1.99 5.97 -5.25
CA VAL A 42 -3.16 5.80 -4.38
C VAL A 42 -3.06 6.68 -3.14
N CYS A 43 -1.91 6.69 -2.46
CA CYS A 43 -1.73 7.51 -1.26
C CYS A 43 -1.80 9.01 -1.52
N THR A 44 -1.31 9.48 -2.67
CA THR A 44 -1.36 10.91 -3.03
C THR A 44 -2.76 11.39 -3.40
N HIS A 45 -3.56 10.55 -4.08
CA HIS A 45 -4.82 11.02 -4.68
C HIS A 45 -6.08 10.48 -4.00
N LYS A 46 -6.05 9.25 -3.48
CA LYS A 46 -7.21 8.54 -2.93
C LYS A 46 -6.77 7.54 -1.83
N PRO A 47 -6.16 8.00 -0.73
CA PRO A 47 -5.65 7.11 0.33
C PRO A 47 -6.74 6.21 0.94
N GLU A 48 -8.00 6.65 0.94
CA GLU A 48 -9.14 5.86 1.39
C GLU A 48 -9.33 4.55 0.61
N MET A 49 -8.81 4.46 -0.63
CA MET A 49 -8.88 3.22 -1.40
C MET A 49 -8.03 2.11 -0.80
N ILE A 50 -7.01 2.41 0.02
CA ILE A 50 -6.26 1.36 0.73
C ILE A 50 -7.19 0.53 1.60
N ALA A 51 -8.22 1.13 2.23
CA ALA A 51 -9.20 0.41 3.04
C ALA A 51 -10.03 -0.61 2.24
N LEU A 52 -10.05 -0.51 0.90
CA LEU A 52 -10.77 -1.44 0.03
C LEU A 52 -9.91 -2.67 -0.36
N LEU A 53 -8.60 -2.63 -0.09
CA LEU A 53 -7.67 -3.70 -0.50
C LEU A 53 -7.76 -4.95 0.38
N SER A 54 -8.27 -4.80 1.61
CA SER A 54 -8.51 -5.90 2.53
C SER A 54 -9.63 -5.52 3.49
N PRO A 55 -10.57 -6.43 3.81
CA PRO A 55 -11.63 -6.18 4.79
C PRO A 55 -11.07 -5.91 6.20
N MET A 56 -9.79 -6.21 6.45
CA MET A 56 -9.10 -5.88 7.69
C MET A 56 -8.66 -4.42 7.76
N PHE A 57 -8.54 -3.73 6.62
CA PHE A 57 -8.12 -2.34 6.60
C PHE A 57 -9.29 -1.42 6.88
N CYS A 58 -9.18 -0.66 7.95
CA CYS A 58 -10.06 0.47 8.20
C CYS A 58 -9.45 1.77 7.64
N LYS A 59 -10.23 2.84 7.65
CA LYS A 59 -9.77 4.17 7.23
C LYS A 59 -8.50 4.61 7.99
N THR A 60 -8.36 4.25 9.26
CA THR A 60 -7.17 4.56 10.07
C THR A 60 -5.93 3.82 9.58
N THR A 61 -6.05 2.53 9.26
CA THR A 61 -4.95 1.75 8.69
C THR A 61 -4.53 2.29 7.32
N ALA A 62 -5.50 2.69 6.49
CA ALA A 62 -5.23 3.32 5.20
C ALA A 62 -4.36 4.59 5.32
N ILE A 63 -4.71 5.47 6.27
CA ILE A 63 -3.93 6.69 6.56
C ILE A 63 -2.52 6.32 7.02
N ARG A 64 -2.38 5.44 8.01
CA ARG A 64 -1.06 5.05 8.56
C ARG A 64 -0.14 4.41 7.52
N VAL A 65 -0.68 3.56 6.64
CA VAL A 65 0.09 2.95 5.55
C VAL A 65 0.63 4.02 4.61
N CYS A 66 -0.18 5.02 4.28
CA CYS A 66 0.23 6.11 3.41
C CYS A 66 1.21 7.09 4.09
N ASP A 67 1.00 7.43 5.36
CA ASP A 67 1.90 8.31 6.12
C ASP A 67 3.30 7.71 6.21
N ILE A 68 3.41 6.45 6.66
CA ILE A 68 4.70 5.75 6.77
C ILE A 68 5.37 5.64 5.40
N PHE A 69 4.63 5.30 4.36
CA PHE A 69 5.19 5.17 3.02
C PHE A 69 5.72 6.50 2.47
N LEU A 70 5.07 7.62 2.76
CA LEU A 70 5.50 8.94 2.30
C LEU A 70 6.64 9.53 3.15
N GLU A 71 6.70 9.19 4.44
CA GLU A 71 7.80 9.57 5.34
C GLU A 71 9.11 8.83 5.01
N GLU A 72 9.06 7.54 4.62
CA GLU A 72 10.25 6.75 4.24
C GLU A 72 10.83 7.10 2.84
N GLN A 73 10.28 8.12 2.14
CA GLN A 73 10.72 8.54 0.80
C GLN A 73 11.76 9.69 0.82
N PHE A 74 12.22 10.13 1.99
CA PHE A 74 13.23 11.20 2.17
C PHE A 74 14.48 10.73 2.91
#